data_AF-A0A6A5BFV4-F1
#
_entry.id   AF-A0A6A5BFV4-F1
#
_cell.length_a   1.000
_cell.length_b   1.000
_cell.length_c   1.000
_cell.angle_alpha   90.00
_cell.angle_beta   90.00
_cell.angle_gamma   90.00
#
_symmetry.space_group_name_H-M   'P 1'
#
loop_
_entity.id
_entity.type
_entity.pdbx_description
1 polymer ?
#
loop_
_entity_poly.entity_id
_entity_poly.type
_entity_poly.pdbx_seq_one_letter_code
_entity_poly.pdbx_strand_id
1 'polypeptide(L)'
;MKEFSHLVITGDVTNISHPEEFELARTMLHENFVENMRRGEDFHVDRLYEHCTIIPGNHDAYIPSSVTNNYFGYYFGNTIGLYDALLISQQQDNLSAALNGHQYHNSNFFLDQRGKNQHLNALKNSIFESLSMNDLFPNVKILSNVQDGTNVLILSLSSSIPQKPFVAGGVIERTQLEKASKLIKEIEIAFQELLSKQNNNSFGEENQSLFKVLLMHHPPVERAKNSFREYLDGLDKNSKQRIAEFCDLEKIDLLLHGHTHVPYLGRIGSSHETLVIDNGSSTYVNEEKPFKMARYHTYRIKGRSLIGIEQHVWNPATTLFERRELDLMYDPKKYEKSKPSPPHSPSLNTSHPSSSQQEQQSLELLPLTSSSFNYIDLDKIEDDLICPICQFPYYEPVVHAQCGNTFCSACADPLKPCPMCREVFCPMCKNAVNRGELKDHQEKYCPLHEAYQVEEQKNRLDQQFEEKSAKLEERLKKLNIENSLYLEQAENALKQKEKERMKQFEEREKQFELERKNFNKKNYLVKNWKIQTNPFI
;
A
#
# COMPACT_ATOMS: atom_id res chain seq x y z
N MET A 1 2.07 -9.55 -24.58
CA MET A 1 1.47 -8.19 -24.55
C MET A 1 2.23 -7.28 -25.51
N LYS A 2 1.98 -5.96 -25.53
CA LYS A 2 2.92 -5.02 -26.14
C LYS A 2 4.22 -4.97 -25.31
N GLU A 3 5.33 -4.68 -25.97
CA GLU A 3 6.58 -4.34 -25.29
C GLU A 3 6.42 -2.97 -24.61
N PHE A 4 6.85 -2.88 -23.36
CA PHE A 4 6.89 -1.65 -22.57
C PHE A 4 8.23 -1.60 -21.83
N SER A 5 8.81 -0.41 -21.66
CA SER A 5 10.09 -0.24 -20.97
C SER A 5 9.95 -0.22 -19.44
N HIS A 6 8.82 0.29 -18.95
CA HIS A 6 8.55 0.52 -17.53
C HIS A 6 7.04 0.49 -17.23
N LEU A 7 6.64 -0.09 -16.10
CA LEU A 7 5.28 -0.09 -15.56
C LEU A 7 5.14 0.96 -14.45
N VAL A 8 3.96 1.57 -14.36
CA VAL A 8 3.58 2.50 -13.29
C VAL A 8 2.30 2.00 -12.62
N ILE A 9 2.28 1.97 -11.29
CA ILE A 9 1.08 1.63 -10.49
C ILE A 9 0.82 2.76 -9.49
N THR A 10 -0.32 3.43 -9.63
CA THR A 10 -0.69 4.65 -8.88
C THR A 10 -1.57 4.36 -7.65
N GLY A 11 -1.10 3.48 -6.76
CA GLY A 11 -1.72 3.18 -5.46
C GLY A 11 -2.86 2.17 -5.47
N ASP A 12 -3.25 1.76 -4.26
CA ASP A 12 -4.20 0.69 -3.93
C ASP A 12 -3.76 -0.67 -4.50
N VAL A 13 -2.55 -1.08 -4.10
CA VAL A 13 -2.02 -2.43 -4.37
C VAL A 13 -2.53 -3.47 -3.36
N THR A 14 -3.03 -3.00 -2.21
CA THR A 14 -3.75 -3.77 -1.18
C THR A 14 -5.17 -3.21 -0.99
N ASN A 15 -6.00 -3.85 -0.15
CA ASN A 15 -7.39 -3.44 0.08
C ASN A 15 -7.68 -3.04 1.54
N ILE A 16 -6.96 -3.63 2.51
CA ILE A 16 -6.99 -3.24 3.93
C ILE A 16 -5.57 -3.09 4.53
N SER A 17 -4.53 -3.04 3.69
CA SER A 17 -3.12 -2.97 4.06
C SER A 17 -2.62 -4.10 4.97
N HIS A 18 -3.18 -5.31 4.86
CA HIS A 18 -2.65 -6.46 5.60
C HIS A 18 -1.29 -6.89 5.00
N PRO A 19 -0.26 -7.26 5.80
CA PRO A 19 1.05 -7.66 5.26
C PRO A 19 0.94 -8.83 4.27
N GLU A 20 -0.02 -9.73 4.45
CA GLU A 20 -0.34 -10.84 3.54
C GLU A 20 -0.87 -10.34 2.18
N GLU A 21 -1.64 -9.23 2.14
CA GLU A 21 -2.06 -8.61 0.88
C GLU A 21 -0.86 -8.00 0.14
N PHE A 22 0.07 -7.37 0.87
CA PHE A 22 1.31 -6.85 0.28
C PHE A 22 2.23 -7.96 -0.26
N GLU A 23 2.36 -9.08 0.48
CA GLU A 23 3.13 -10.24 0.06
C GLU A 23 2.51 -10.91 -1.17
N LEU A 24 1.19 -11.10 -1.19
CA LEU A 24 0.45 -11.59 -2.35
C LEU A 24 0.62 -10.66 -3.56
N ALA A 25 0.44 -9.35 -3.38
CA ALA A 25 0.58 -8.37 -4.46
C ALA A 25 2.02 -8.35 -5.01
N ARG A 26 3.06 -8.41 -4.16
CA ARG A 26 4.46 -8.51 -4.61
C ARG A 26 4.73 -9.82 -5.35
N THR A 27 4.21 -10.93 -4.85
CA THR A 27 4.36 -12.26 -5.48
C THR A 27 3.71 -12.27 -6.86
N MET A 28 2.43 -11.89 -6.96
CA MET A 28 1.71 -11.81 -8.24
C MET A 28 2.40 -10.87 -9.23
N LEU A 29 2.87 -9.70 -8.80
CA LEU A 29 3.60 -8.76 -9.67
C LEU A 29 4.93 -9.34 -10.15
N HIS A 30 5.69 -10.00 -9.27
CA HIS A 30 6.97 -10.62 -9.61
C HIS A 30 6.81 -11.79 -10.58
N GLU A 31 5.89 -12.72 -10.30
CA GLU A 31 5.59 -13.85 -11.17
C GLU A 31 5.16 -13.39 -12.56
N ASN A 32 4.18 -12.47 -12.65
CA ASN A 32 3.69 -11.97 -13.93
C ASN A 32 4.79 -11.18 -14.69
N PHE A 33 5.67 -10.45 -14.02
CA PHE A 33 6.83 -9.81 -14.68
C PHE A 33 7.83 -10.84 -15.21
N VAL A 34 8.23 -11.81 -14.38
CA VAL A 34 9.24 -12.81 -14.72
C VAL A 34 8.75 -13.69 -15.87
N GLU A 35 7.48 -14.11 -15.88
CA GLU A 35 6.93 -14.91 -16.99
C GLU A 35 6.90 -14.13 -18.30
N ASN A 36 6.56 -12.84 -18.28
CA ASN A 36 6.53 -12.02 -19.49
C ASN A 36 7.92 -11.58 -19.99
N MET A 37 8.92 -11.49 -19.10
CA MET A 37 10.31 -11.14 -19.43
C MET A 37 11.20 -12.34 -19.81
N ARG A 38 10.65 -13.57 -19.93
CA ARG A 38 11.37 -14.80 -20.33
C ARG A 38 11.79 -14.84 -21.82
N ARG A 39 12.55 -13.83 -22.28
CA ARG A 39 13.13 -13.74 -23.63
C ARG A 39 14.61 -13.34 -23.63
N GLY A 40 15.41 -14.11 -22.90
CA GLY A 40 16.88 -14.08 -22.97
C GLY A 40 17.54 -13.86 -21.61
N GLU A 41 18.63 -14.61 -21.38
CA GLU A 41 19.57 -14.50 -20.26
C GLU A 41 19.04 -14.87 -18.85
N ASP A 42 19.96 -15.20 -17.95
CA ASP A 42 19.67 -15.70 -16.61
C ASP A 42 19.03 -14.61 -15.73
N PHE A 43 17.74 -14.78 -15.44
CA PHE A 43 16.96 -13.77 -14.73
C PHE A 43 17.19 -13.84 -13.22
N HIS A 44 17.96 -12.89 -12.68
CA HIS A 44 18.17 -12.76 -11.24
C HIS A 44 16.90 -12.37 -10.47
N VAL A 45 16.86 -12.82 -9.21
CA VAL A 45 15.71 -12.62 -8.31
C VAL A 45 15.48 -11.13 -8.05
N ASP A 46 14.27 -10.68 -8.39
CA ASP A 46 13.71 -9.36 -8.08
C ASP A 46 14.19 -8.15 -8.92
N ARG A 47 14.31 -8.32 -10.25
CA ARG A 47 14.42 -7.17 -11.19
C ARG A 47 13.14 -6.29 -11.29
N LEU A 48 12.11 -6.54 -10.48
CA LEU A 48 10.86 -5.77 -10.50
C LEU A 48 11.11 -4.26 -10.29
N TYR A 49 12.11 -3.89 -9.48
CA TYR A 49 12.49 -2.49 -9.25
C TYR A 49 13.11 -1.80 -10.48
N GLU A 50 13.62 -2.55 -11.46
CA GLU A 50 14.24 -2.00 -12.67
C GLU A 50 13.17 -1.49 -13.64
N HIS A 51 12.05 -2.23 -13.77
CA HIS A 51 11.00 -2.00 -14.76
C HIS A 51 9.62 -1.66 -14.19
N CYS A 52 9.50 -1.38 -12.89
CA CYS A 52 8.25 -0.95 -12.26
C CYS A 52 8.48 0.23 -11.28
N THR A 53 7.49 1.10 -11.13
CA THR A 53 7.39 2.09 -10.05
C THR A 53 5.97 2.10 -9.48
N ILE A 54 5.87 1.90 -8.17
CA ILE A 54 4.62 1.74 -7.44
C ILE A 54 4.59 2.82 -6.35
N ILE A 55 3.50 3.58 -6.25
CA ILE A 55 3.26 4.51 -5.13
C ILE A 55 2.08 4.00 -4.27
N PRO A 56 1.95 4.41 -3.00
CA PRO A 56 0.84 3.99 -2.14
C PRO A 56 -0.46 4.76 -2.43
N GLY A 57 -1.58 4.06 -2.28
CA GLY A 57 -2.93 4.63 -2.21
C GLY A 57 -3.52 4.61 -0.81
N ASN A 58 -4.77 5.06 -0.64
CA ASN A 58 -5.40 5.09 0.69
C ASN A 58 -5.66 3.68 1.24
N HIS A 59 -5.81 2.66 0.39
CA HIS A 59 -5.95 1.27 0.83
C HIS A 59 -4.62 0.62 1.26
N ASP A 60 -3.47 1.25 0.98
CA ASP A 60 -2.13 0.81 1.42
C ASP A 60 -1.70 1.43 2.77
N ALA A 61 -2.38 2.50 3.19
CA ALA A 61 -2.19 3.17 4.48
C ALA A 61 -3.40 3.03 5.43
N TYR A 62 -4.34 2.14 5.10
CA TYR A 62 -5.68 2.06 5.71
C TYR A 62 -5.66 1.74 7.20
N ILE A 63 -4.85 0.77 7.62
CA ILE A 63 -4.63 0.45 9.04
C ILE A 63 -3.37 1.16 9.57
N PRO A 64 -3.39 1.75 10.79
CA PRO A 64 -2.23 2.47 11.33
C PRO A 64 -0.94 1.64 11.39
N SER A 65 -1.04 0.33 11.63
CA SER A 65 0.09 -0.59 11.64
C SER A 65 0.82 -0.71 10.31
N SER A 66 0.16 -0.46 9.16
CA SER A 66 0.83 -0.46 7.85
C SER A 66 1.80 0.71 7.72
N VAL A 67 1.42 1.88 8.27
CA VAL A 67 2.26 3.09 8.26
C VAL A 67 3.32 3.02 9.35
N THR A 68 2.98 2.56 10.56
CA THR A 68 3.94 2.40 11.67
C THR A 68 5.04 1.37 11.36
N ASN A 69 4.69 0.25 10.70
CA ASN A 69 5.66 -0.80 10.34
C ASN A 69 6.17 -0.67 8.89
N ASN A 70 5.83 0.42 8.19
CA ASN A 70 6.19 0.71 6.80
C ASN A 70 6.05 -0.50 5.83
N TYR A 71 4.91 -1.19 5.85
CA TYR A 71 4.71 -2.37 4.99
C TYR A 71 4.87 -2.03 3.51
N PHE A 72 4.36 -0.88 3.05
CA PHE A 72 4.59 -0.43 1.66
C PHE A 72 6.09 -0.29 1.33
N GLY A 73 6.90 0.29 2.23
CA GLY A 73 8.35 0.39 2.06
C GLY A 73 9.04 -0.96 1.99
N TYR A 74 8.69 -1.87 2.90
CA TYR A 74 9.22 -3.24 2.94
C TYR A 74 8.92 -4.04 1.66
N TYR A 75 7.68 -3.98 1.18
CA TYR A 75 7.25 -4.77 0.02
C TYR A 75 7.55 -4.10 -1.34
N PHE A 76 7.48 -2.76 -1.44
CA PHE A 76 7.57 -2.04 -2.73
C PHE A 76 8.58 -0.89 -2.79
N GLY A 77 9.26 -0.55 -1.68
CA GLY A 77 10.20 0.58 -1.60
C GLY A 77 11.39 0.53 -2.57
N ASN A 78 11.78 -0.64 -3.07
CA ASN A 78 12.77 -0.74 -4.14
C ASN A 78 12.27 -0.10 -5.46
N THR A 79 10.97 -0.19 -5.79
CA THR A 79 10.41 0.23 -7.09
C THR A 79 10.37 1.74 -7.32
N ILE A 80 10.44 2.54 -6.25
CA ILE A 80 10.36 4.01 -6.31
C ILE A 80 11.70 4.71 -6.56
N GLY A 81 12.83 3.99 -6.51
CA GLY A 81 14.13 4.53 -6.93
C GLY A 81 15.09 4.98 -5.82
N LEU A 82 14.90 4.60 -4.55
CA LEU A 82 15.77 5.03 -3.42
C LEU A 82 17.28 4.84 -3.67
N TYR A 83 17.67 3.88 -4.51
CA TYR A 83 19.07 3.66 -4.89
C TYR A 83 19.69 4.87 -5.61
N ASP A 84 18.94 5.50 -6.51
CA ASP A 84 19.45 6.60 -7.34
C ASP A 84 19.67 7.86 -6.47
N ALA A 85 18.72 8.17 -5.59
CA ALA A 85 18.84 9.30 -4.65
C ALA A 85 20.03 9.15 -3.69
N LEU A 86 20.27 7.94 -3.17
CA LEU A 86 21.44 7.64 -2.33
C LEU A 86 22.75 7.77 -3.12
N LEU A 87 22.82 7.25 -4.35
CA LEU A 87 24.01 7.37 -5.22
C LEU A 87 24.32 8.83 -5.60
N ILE A 88 23.29 9.61 -5.96
CA ILE A 88 23.39 11.05 -6.26
C ILE A 88 23.91 11.81 -5.04
N SER A 89 23.44 11.48 -3.83
CA SER A 89 23.88 12.14 -2.59
C SER A 89 25.34 11.88 -2.19
N GLN A 90 26.02 10.89 -2.80
CA GLN A 90 27.36 10.45 -2.37
C GLN A 90 28.47 10.62 -3.42
N GLN A 91 28.20 10.55 -4.74
CA GLN A 91 29.25 10.74 -5.77
C GLN A 91 28.73 11.32 -7.09
N GLN A 92 29.43 12.33 -7.63
CA GLN A 92 29.18 12.88 -8.97
C GLN A 92 29.40 11.86 -10.11
N ASP A 93 30.27 10.86 -9.93
CA ASP A 93 30.66 9.94 -11.00
C ASP A 93 29.54 8.99 -11.45
N ASN A 94 28.63 8.60 -10.55
CA ASN A 94 27.61 7.58 -10.81
C ASN A 94 26.53 8.02 -11.81
N LEU A 95 26.19 9.32 -11.85
CA LEU A 95 25.17 9.83 -12.77
C LEU A 95 25.64 9.73 -14.24
N SER A 96 26.95 9.83 -14.47
CA SER A 96 27.58 9.57 -15.77
C SER A 96 27.33 8.15 -16.27
N ALA A 97 27.33 7.15 -15.38
CA ALA A 97 27.14 5.75 -15.76
C ALA A 97 25.69 5.46 -16.20
N ALA A 98 24.71 6.08 -15.54
CA ALA A 98 23.29 5.95 -15.91
C ALA A 98 22.96 6.58 -17.28
N LEU A 99 23.63 7.68 -17.64
CA LEU A 99 23.30 8.49 -18.82
C LEU A 99 24.21 8.29 -20.04
N ASN A 100 25.40 7.69 -19.89
CA ASN A 100 26.32 7.46 -21.02
C ASN A 100 25.90 6.30 -21.95
N GLY A 101 24.80 5.61 -21.69
CA GLY A 101 24.17 4.74 -22.67
C GLY A 101 24.99 3.55 -23.15
N HIS A 102 25.93 3.05 -22.34
CA HIS A 102 26.46 1.70 -22.56
C HIS A 102 25.31 0.69 -22.61
N GLN A 103 25.40 -0.29 -23.50
CA GLN A 103 24.41 -1.36 -23.58
C GLN A 103 24.37 -2.15 -22.26
N TYR A 104 23.39 -1.84 -21.43
CA TYR A 104 23.02 -2.67 -20.29
C TYR A 104 22.36 -3.98 -20.78
N HIS A 105 23.19 -4.92 -21.24
CA HIS A 105 23.20 -6.19 -20.51
C HIS A 105 23.62 -5.81 -19.08
N ASN A 106 22.78 -6.03 -18.06
CA ASN A 106 23.00 -5.49 -16.71
C ASN A 106 24.29 -6.03 -16.06
N SER A 107 25.43 -5.40 -16.38
CA SER A 107 26.77 -5.95 -16.17
C SER A 107 27.43 -5.37 -14.92
N ASN A 108 26.95 -5.83 -13.77
CA ASN A 108 27.80 -6.38 -12.72
C ASN A 108 29.18 -5.71 -12.47
N PHE A 109 29.27 -4.40 -12.19
CA PHE A 109 30.55 -3.82 -11.74
C PHE A 109 30.89 -4.13 -10.27
N PHE A 110 30.00 -4.83 -9.54
CA PHE A 110 30.29 -5.43 -8.23
C PHE A 110 29.70 -6.83 -8.02
N LEU A 111 29.28 -7.51 -9.09
CA LEU A 111 28.54 -8.78 -9.03
C LEU A 111 29.14 -9.91 -9.90
N ASP A 112 30.41 -10.23 -9.66
CA ASP A 112 30.73 -11.64 -9.41
C ASP A 112 31.25 -11.78 -7.97
N GLN A 113 30.37 -12.28 -7.09
CA GLN A 113 30.64 -13.33 -6.10
C GLN A 113 29.30 -13.68 -5.45
N ARG A 114 28.85 -14.94 -5.60
CA ARG A 114 27.47 -15.38 -5.32
C ARG A 114 26.99 -15.21 -3.87
N GLY A 115 27.89 -14.92 -2.92
CA GLY A 115 27.55 -14.63 -1.52
C GLY A 115 27.14 -13.18 -1.22
N LYS A 116 27.39 -12.20 -2.10
CA LYS A 116 27.14 -10.77 -1.78
C LYS A 116 25.68 -10.33 -1.89
N ASN A 117 24.87 -10.99 -2.73
CA ASN A 117 23.48 -10.60 -2.98
C ASN A 117 22.58 -10.67 -1.72
N GLN A 118 22.78 -11.68 -0.87
CA GLN A 118 22.03 -11.79 0.38
C GLN A 118 22.36 -10.63 1.34
N HIS A 119 23.62 -10.21 1.41
CA HIS A 119 24.04 -9.12 2.30
C HIS A 119 23.54 -7.75 1.80
N LEU A 120 23.54 -7.52 0.48
CA LEU A 120 22.98 -6.32 -0.13
C LEU A 120 21.46 -6.22 0.01
N ASN A 121 20.72 -7.33 -0.16
CA ASN A 121 19.27 -7.32 0.03
C ASN A 121 18.88 -7.26 1.53
N ALA A 122 19.66 -7.86 2.44
CA ALA A 122 19.49 -7.64 3.88
C ALA A 122 19.74 -6.18 4.28
N LEU A 123 20.76 -5.52 3.70
CA LEU A 123 21.03 -4.10 3.93
C LEU A 123 19.92 -3.21 3.36
N LYS A 124 19.38 -3.50 2.16
CA LYS A 124 18.19 -2.81 1.62
C LYS A 124 17.00 -2.93 2.58
N ASN A 125 16.65 -4.15 2.98
CA ASN A 125 15.52 -4.39 3.88
C ASN A 125 15.71 -3.66 5.22
N SER A 126 16.91 -3.73 5.81
CA SER A 126 17.26 -3.00 7.04
C SER A 126 17.15 -1.46 6.89
N ILE A 127 17.44 -0.91 5.71
CA ILE A 127 17.19 0.51 5.43
C ILE A 127 15.68 0.80 5.38
N PHE A 128 14.88 0.00 4.66
CA PHE A 128 13.42 0.19 4.60
C PHE A 128 12.72 -0.02 5.96
N GLU A 129 13.20 -0.95 6.77
CA GLU A 129 12.77 -1.19 8.16
C GLU A 129 13.11 -0.02 9.10
N SER A 130 14.07 0.84 8.74
CA SER A 130 14.47 2.02 9.51
C SER A 130 13.80 3.33 9.09
N LEU A 131 13.12 3.35 7.93
CA LEU A 131 12.45 4.52 7.37
C LEU A 131 10.95 4.46 7.64
N SER A 132 10.30 5.60 7.90
CA SER A 132 8.84 5.66 7.87
C SER A 132 8.32 5.69 6.43
N MET A 133 7.03 5.38 6.22
CA MET A 133 6.40 5.51 4.90
C MET A 133 6.49 6.95 4.35
N ASN A 134 6.55 7.97 5.22
CA ASN A 134 6.68 9.37 4.83
C ASN A 134 8.11 9.76 4.41
N ASP A 135 9.14 9.03 4.85
CA ASP A 135 10.53 9.29 4.48
C ASP A 135 10.88 8.77 3.08
N LEU A 136 10.10 7.82 2.57
CA LEU A 136 10.21 7.29 1.20
C LEU A 136 9.89 8.35 0.13
N PHE A 137 9.15 9.40 0.48
CA PHE A 137 8.60 10.38 -0.46
C PHE A 137 9.06 11.83 -0.17
N PRO A 138 9.31 12.65 -1.20
CA PRO A 138 9.23 12.33 -2.62
C PRO A 138 10.34 11.37 -3.06
N ASN A 139 10.12 10.65 -4.16
CA ASN A 139 11.17 9.86 -4.80
C ASN A 139 11.28 10.15 -6.29
N VAL A 140 12.42 9.82 -6.87
CA VAL A 140 12.79 10.20 -8.24
C VAL A 140 13.48 9.03 -8.93
N LYS A 141 13.04 8.74 -10.16
CA LYS A 141 13.65 7.72 -11.02
C LYS A 141 13.79 8.27 -12.44
N ILE A 142 14.94 8.05 -13.07
CA ILE A 142 15.20 8.48 -14.45
C ILE A 142 15.14 7.26 -15.37
N LEU A 143 14.43 7.38 -16.49
CA LEU A 143 14.39 6.39 -17.57
C LEU A 143 15.00 7.00 -18.83
N SER A 144 16.07 6.41 -19.34
CA SER A 144 16.83 6.92 -20.49
C SER A 144 16.84 5.93 -21.64
N ASN A 145 16.34 6.33 -22.81
CA ASN A 145 16.43 5.56 -24.04
C ASN A 145 17.64 5.99 -24.87
N VAL A 146 18.67 5.15 -24.91
CA VAL A 146 19.91 5.40 -25.67
C VAL A 146 19.65 5.54 -27.18
N GLN A 147 18.63 4.84 -27.72
CA GLN A 147 18.41 4.75 -29.17
C GLN A 147 17.89 6.05 -29.80
N ASP A 148 17.11 6.83 -29.06
CA ASP A 148 16.54 8.09 -29.55
C ASP A 148 16.82 9.30 -28.65
N GLY A 149 17.50 9.13 -27.52
CA GLY A 149 17.86 10.20 -26.57
C GLY A 149 16.70 10.68 -25.68
N THR A 150 15.59 9.95 -25.63
CA THR A 150 14.47 10.28 -24.73
C THR A 150 14.86 10.06 -23.27
N ASN A 151 14.67 11.06 -22.42
CA ASN A 151 14.90 10.99 -20.98
C ASN A 151 13.64 11.39 -20.22
N VAL A 152 13.14 10.50 -19.35
CA VAL A 152 11.92 10.68 -18.55
C VAL A 152 12.28 10.72 -17.07
N LEU A 153 11.91 11.79 -16.37
CA LEU A 153 12.00 11.90 -14.92
C LEU A 153 10.64 11.54 -14.31
N ILE A 154 10.56 10.41 -13.61
CA ILE A 154 9.40 10.03 -12.81
C ILE A 154 9.61 10.59 -11.39
N LEU A 155 8.81 11.57 -11.01
CA LEU A 155 8.66 12.06 -9.64
C LEU A 155 7.48 11.34 -8.98
N SER A 156 7.72 10.72 -7.82
CA SER A 156 6.72 10.01 -7.03
C SER A 156 6.41 10.78 -5.74
N LEU A 157 5.12 11.02 -5.45
CA LEU A 157 4.63 11.56 -4.18
C LEU A 157 3.69 10.57 -3.49
N SER A 158 3.71 10.55 -2.15
CA SER A 158 2.66 9.89 -1.37
C SER A 158 1.57 10.88 -0.99
N SER A 159 0.33 10.52 -1.30
CA SER A 159 -0.87 11.22 -0.83
C SER A 159 -1.68 10.40 0.19
N SER A 160 -1.20 9.21 0.55
CA SER A 160 -1.84 8.28 1.47
C SER A 160 -1.48 8.63 2.91
N ILE A 161 -2.49 8.72 3.78
CA ILE A 161 -2.33 8.89 5.22
C ILE A 161 -3.23 7.88 5.96
N PRO A 162 -2.93 7.52 7.22
CA PRO A 162 -3.87 6.75 8.04
C PRO A 162 -5.22 7.45 8.13
N GLN A 163 -6.28 6.76 7.71
CA GLN A 163 -7.63 7.31 7.71
C GLN A 163 -8.52 6.71 8.80
N LYS A 164 -9.61 7.42 9.10
CA LYS A 164 -10.70 6.88 9.93
C LYS A 164 -11.60 5.97 9.08
N PRO A 165 -12.30 4.99 9.68
CA PRO A 165 -13.29 4.18 8.97
C PRO A 165 -14.25 5.05 8.15
N PHE A 166 -14.51 4.62 6.90
CA PHE A 166 -15.34 5.32 5.90
C PHE A 166 -14.81 6.67 5.39
N VAL A 167 -13.57 7.04 5.73
CA VAL A 167 -12.82 8.17 5.14
C VAL A 167 -11.74 7.59 4.22
N ALA A 168 -11.56 8.17 3.05
CA ALA A 168 -10.62 7.71 2.02
C ALA A 168 -9.78 8.85 1.42
N GLY A 169 -9.76 10.03 2.06
CA GLY A 169 -9.12 11.23 1.54
C GLY A 169 -7.59 11.24 1.59
N GLY A 170 -7.00 12.17 0.85
CA GLY A 170 -5.55 12.29 0.70
C GLY A 170 -4.99 13.65 1.10
N VAL A 171 -3.72 13.65 1.52
CA VAL A 171 -2.95 14.87 1.83
C VAL A 171 -1.54 14.73 1.26
N ILE A 172 -1.08 15.76 0.54
CA ILE A 172 0.32 15.99 0.18
C ILE A 172 0.91 16.96 1.20
N GLU A 173 1.99 16.60 1.90
CA GLU A 173 2.67 17.54 2.80
C GLU A 173 3.45 18.63 2.05
N ARG A 174 3.70 19.79 2.67
CA ARG A 174 4.53 20.86 2.07
C ARG A 174 5.99 20.41 1.94
N THR A 175 6.49 19.76 2.99
CA THR A 175 7.79 19.07 3.08
C THR A 175 8.07 18.17 1.87
N GLN A 176 7.07 17.42 1.39
CA GLN A 176 7.23 16.56 0.21
C GLN A 176 7.51 17.39 -1.06
N LEU A 177 6.77 18.48 -1.27
CA LEU A 177 6.95 19.35 -2.44
C LEU A 177 8.25 20.15 -2.37
N GLU A 178 8.61 20.65 -1.19
CA GLU A 178 9.88 21.34 -0.93
C GLU A 178 11.10 20.44 -1.21
N LYS A 179 11.06 19.18 -0.73
CA LYS A 179 12.04 18.14 -1.09
C LYS A 179 12.04 17.86 -2.60
N ALA A 180 10.88 17.80 -3.25
CA ALA A 180 10.76 17.45 -4.67
C ALA A 180 11.32 18.56 -5.58
N SER A 181 11.00 19.82 -5.29
CA SER A 181 11.57 21.01 -5.91
C SER A 181 13.10 21.06 -5.80
N LYS A 182 13.67 20.56 -4.70
CA LYS A 182 15.11 20.44 -4.53
C LYS A 182 15.69 19.32 -5.43
N LEU A 183 15.14 18.11 -5.36
CA LEU A 183 15.60 16.96 -6.16
C LEU A 183 15.54 17.22 -7.67
N ILE A 184 14.46 17.85 -8.16
CA ILE A 184 14.33 18.24 -9.57
C ILE A 184 15.51 19.14 -10.00
N LYS A 185 15.86 20.15 -9.19
CA LYS A 185 16.92 21.11 -9.53
C LYS A 185 18.32 20.48 -9.47
N GLU A 186 18.57 19.62 -8.49
CA GLU A 186 19.83 18.86 -8.40
C GLU A 186 20.01 17.91 -9.60
N ILE A 187 18.93 17.24 -10.02
CA ILE A 187 18.91 16.40 -11.23
C ILE A 187 19.09 17.22 -12.50
N GLU A 188 18.37 18.34 -12.66
CA GLU A 188 18.48 19.20 -13.86
C GLU A 188 19.89 19.79 -14.03
N ILE A 189 20.50 20.27 -12.94
CA ILE A 189 21.89 20.78 -12.97
C ILE A 189 22.86 19.67 -13.41
N ALA A 190 22.79 18.50 -12.78
CA ALA A 190 23.73 17.41 -13.06
C ALA A 190 23.51 16.78 -14.46
N PHE A 191 22.27 16.77 -14.95
CA PHE A 191 21.92 16.36 -16.31
C PHE A 191 22.47 17.36 -17.35
N GLN A 192 22.33 18.67 -17.14
CA GLN A 192 22.95 19.69 -18.00
C GLN A 192 24.48 19.64 -17.98
N GLU A 193 25.09 19.39 -16.81
CA GLU A 193 26.54 19.17 -16.72
C GLU A 193 27.00 17.99 -17.59
N LEU A 194 26.28 16.86 -17.57
CA LEU A 194 26.65 15.68 -18.35
C LEU A 194 26.48 15.89 -19.86
N LEU A 195 25.41 16.56 -20.29
CA LEU A 195 25.23 16.98 -21.68
C LEU A 195 26.37 17.89 -22.16
N SER A 196 26.80 18.85 -21.32
CA SER A 196 27.93 19.74 -21.63
C SER A 196 29.27 18.99 -21.79
N LYS A 197 29.43 17.86 -21.07
CA LYS A 197 30.63 17.00 -21.12
C LYS A 197 30.64 16.05 -22.33
N GLN A 198 29.49 15.65 -22.89
CA GLN A 198 29.44 14.70 -24.00
C GLN A 198 29.85 15.27 -25.37
N ASN A 199 29.65 16.57 -25.59
CA ASN A 199 30.29 17.43 -26.61
C ASN A 199 30.38 16.87 -28.06
N ASN A 200 29.44 16.00 -28.46
CA ASN A 200 29.31 15.44 -29.81
C ASN A 200 27.98 15.88 -30.43
N ASN A 201 28.02 16.48 -31.61
CA ASN A 201 26.87 17.09 -32.31
C ASN A 201 25.89 16.07 -32.93
N SER A 202 25.67 14.92 -32.28
CA SER A 202 24.88 13.79 -32.81
C SER A 202 23.42 13.76 -32.34
N PHE A 203 23.05 14.58 -31.35
CA PHE A 203 21.67 14.69 -30.85
C PHE A 203 21.21 16.15 -30.79
N GLY A 204 19.98 16.42 -31.23
CA GLY A 204 19.39 17.77 -31.25
C GLY A 204 18.89 18.24 -29.87
N GLU A 205 18.50 19.51 -29.79
CA GLU A 205 18.07 20.19 -28.55
C GLU A 205 16.92 19.46 -27.83
N GLU A 206 16.01 18.81 -28.55
CA GLU A 206 14.89 18.04 -27.96
C GLU A 206 15.36 16.90 -27.02
N ASN A 207 16.54 16.34 -27.27
CA ASN A 207 17.14 15.26 -26.46
C ASN A 207 17.88 15.78 -25.23
N GLN A 208 18.09 17.10 -25.12
CA GLN A 208 18.85 17.74 -24.05
C GLN A 208 17.98 18.12 -22.84
N SER A 209 16.82 17.48 -22.65
CA SER A 209 15.90 17.81 -21.55
C SER A 209 15.03 16.65 -21.09
N LEU A 210 14.52 16.75 -19.85
CA LEU A 210 13.75 15.71 -19.17
C LEU A 210 12.24 15.91 -19.37
N PHE A 211 11.52 14.87 -19.82
CA PHE A 211 10.07 14.81 -19.73
C PHE A 211 9.65 14.42 -18.31
N LYS A 212 8.90 15.28 -17.60
CA LYS A 212 8.60 15.13 -16.18
C LYS A 212 7.22 14.49 -15.98
N VAL A 213 7.19 13.31 -15.37
CA VAL A 213 5.98 12.58 -15.00
C VAL A 213 5.82 12.61 -13.48
N LEU A 214 4.75 13.23 -12.98
CA LEU A 214 4.37 13.22 -11.57
C LEU A 214 3.37 12.09 -11.28
N LEU A 215 3.67 11.27 -10.29
CA LEU A 215 2.80 10.22 -9.77
C LEU A 215 2.24 10.62 -8.40
N MET A 216 0.92 10.53 -8.24
CA MET A 216 0.22 10.63 -6.95
C MET A 216 -1.06 9.79 -7.00
N HIS A 217 -1.53 9.25 -5.88
CA HIS A 217 -2.74 8.39 -5.90
C HIS A 217 -4.04 9.19 -6.04
N HIS A 218 -4.31 10.13 -5.13
CA HIS A 218 -5.56 10.90 -5.11
C HIS A 218 -5.60 11.96 -6.22
N PRO A 219 -6.79 12.32 -6.75
CA PRO A 219 -6.88 13.26 -7.86
C PRO A 219 -6.55 14.70 -7.43
N PRO A 220 -5.78 15.47 -8.24
CA PRO A 220 -5.48 16.87 -7.96
C PRO A 220 -6.65 17.83 -8.27
N VAL A 221 -7.79 17.29 -8.71
CA VAL A 221 -9.01 18.00 -9.13
C VAL A 221 -10.23 17.46 -8.39
N GLU A 222 -11.32 18.21 -8.32
CA GLU A 222 -12.57 17.72 -7.73
C GLU A 222 -13.21 16.64 -8.62
N ARG A 223 -13.68 15.54 -8.02
CA ARG A 223 -14.22 14.36 -8.73
C ARG A 223 -15.54 13.85 -8.14
N ALA A 224 -15.84 14.16 -6.88
CA ALA A 224 -17.08 13.80 -6.22
C ALA A 224 -18.23 14.75 -6.60
N LYS A 225 -19.48 14.33 -6.35
CA LYS A 225 -20.68 15.12 -6.71
C LYS A 225 -20.93 16.34 -5.82
N ASN A 226 -20.31 16.41 -4.63
CA ASN A 226 -20.47 17.51 -3.69
C ASN A 226 -19.24 17.64 -2.79
N SER A 227 -19.03 18.84 -2.23
CA SER A 227 -17.85 19.19 -1.44
C SER A 227 -17.70 18.40 -0.13
N PHE A 228 -18.77 17.82 0.41
CA PHE A 228 -18.68 16.97 1.61
C PHE A 228 -18.08 15.60 1.28
N ARG A 229 -18.51 14.96 0.19
CA ARG A 229 -17.88 13.72 -0.26
C ARG A 229 -16.47 13.96 -0.82
N GLU A 230 -16.24 15.10 -1.46
CA GLU A 230 -14.89 15.54 -1.89
C GLU A 230 -13.94 15.75 -0.70
N TYR A 231 -14.46 16.13 0.48
CA TYR A 231 -13.68 16.27 1.71
C TYR A 231 -13.39 14.92 2.41
N LEU A 232 -14.24 13.91 2.21
CA LEU A 232 -14.06 12.58 2.80
C LEU A 232 -13.23 11.62 1.94
N ASP A 233 -13.31 11.74 0.61
CA ASP A 233 -12.64 10.84 -0.36
C ASP A 233 -11.52 11.54 -1.13
N GLY A 234 -11.63 12.86 -1.34
CA GLY A 234 -10.73 13.57 -2.24
C GLY A 234 -9.39 13.94 -1.61
N LEU A 235 -8.48 14.42 -2.45
CA LEU A 235 -7.30 15.15 -1.99
C LEU A 235 -7.73 16.46 -1.30
N ASP A 236 -7.11 16.85 -0.19
CA ASP A 236 -7.48 18.10 0.50
C ASP A 236 -7.32 19.35 -0.39
N LYS A 237 -8.16 20.37 -0.19
CA LYS A 237 -8.19 21.58 -1.01
C LYS A 237 -6.84 22.31 -1.09
N ASN A 238 -6.09 22.34 0.00
CA ASN A 238 -4.78 22.99 0.05
C ASN A 238 -3.72 22.15 -0.66
N SER A 239 -3.84 20.81 -0.67
CA SER A 239 -3.01 19.94 -1.51
C SER A 239 -3.33 20.08 -3.00
N LYS A 240 -4.61 20.16 -3.40
CA LYS A 240 -5.01 20.42 -4.80
C LYS A 240 -4.37 21.71 -5.32
N GLN A 241 -4.49 22.81 -4.56
CA GLN A 241 -3.88 24.08 -4.91
C GLN A 241 -2.34 23.97 -5.04
N ARG A 242 -1.67 23.44 -4.02
CA ARG A 242 -0.19 23.33 -4.03
C ARG A 242 0.34 22.41 -5.13
N ILE A 243 -0.39 21.38 -5.52
CA ILE A 243 -0.01 20.51 -6.64
C ILE A 243 -0.12 21.28 -7.97
N ALA A 244 -1.17 22.08 -8.18
CA ALA A 244 -1.28 22.93 -9.37
C ALA A 244 -0.17 24.00 -9.43
N GLU A 245 0.16 24.64 -8.31
CA GLU A 245 1.26 25.61 -8.17
C GLU A 245 2.63 24.96 -8.43
N PHE A 246 2.86 23.77 -7.87
CA PHE A 246 4.08 22.98 -8.08
C PHE A 246 4.25 22.54 -9.53
N CYS A 247 3.17 22.12 -10.18
CA CYS A 247 3.15 21.68 -11.57
C CYS A 247 3.52 22.81 -12.55
N ASP A 248 3.00 24.02 -12.30
CA ASP A 248 3.41 25.24 -13.02
C ASP A 248 4.89 25.59 -12.75
N LEU A 249 5.32 25.60 -11.49
CA LEU A 249 6.66 26.02 -11.07
C LEU A 249 7.77 25.11 -11.62
N GLU A 250 7.63 23.80 -11.41
CA GLU A 250 8.65 22.81 -11.78
C GLU A 250 8.46 22.27 -13.21
N LYS A 251 7.44 22.74 -13.94
CA LYS A 251 7.12 22.37 -15.34
C LYS A 251 6.93 20.86 -15.52
N ILE A 252 5.91 20.33 -14.86
CA ILE A 252 5.53 18.91 -14.93
C ILE A 252 4.74 18.65 -16.22
N ASP A 253 5.31 17.92 -17.18
CA ASP A 253 4.65 17.70 -18.49
C ASP A 253 3.39 16.80 -18.36
N LEU A 254 3.40 15.83 -17.43
CA LEU A 254 2.34 14.82 -17.23
C LEU A 254 2.14 14.48 -15.74
N LEU A 255 0.90 14.36 -15.29
CA LEU A 255 0.52 13.89 -13.95
C LEU A 255 -0.45 12.71 -14.07
N LEU A 256 -0.09 11.59 -13.43
CA LEU A 256 -0.88 10.36 -13.42
C LEU A 256 -1.44 10.06 -12.02
N HIS A 257 -2.73 9.71 -11.95
CA HIS A 257 -3.40 9.37 -10.69
C HIS A 257 -4.33 8.15 -10.79
N GLY A 258 -4.89 7.74 -9.64
CA GLY A 258 -5.87 6.66 -9.53
C GLY A 258 -7.07 7.07 -8.67
N HIS A 259 -7.35 6.29 -7.62
CA HIS A 259 -8.40 6.47 -6.61
C HIS A 259 -9.86 6.35 -7.10
N THR A 260 -10.26 7.03 -8.18
CA THR A 260 -11.69 7.13 -8.53
C THR A 260 -12.24 5.89 -9.25
N HIS A 261 -11.36 5.14 -9.93
CA HIS A 261 -11.68 4.11 -10.92
C HIS A 261 -12.54 4.60 -12.10
N VAL A 262 -12.71 5.91 -12.28
CA VAL A 262 -13.55 6.55 -13.31
C VAL A 262 -12.64 7.41 -14.20
N PRO A 263 -12.67 7.27 -15.53
CA PRO A 263 -11.75 7.96 -16.42
C PRO A 263 -11.71 9.47 -16.19
N TYR A 264 -10.51 10.03 -16.21
CA TYR A 264 -10.29 11.46 -16.22
C TYR A 264 -9.19 11.81 -17.22
N LEU A 265 -9.44 12.89 -17.95
CA LEU A 265 -8.46 13.61 -18.73
C LEU A 265 -8.75 15.09 -18.52
N GLY A 266 -7.72 15.87 -18.18
CA GLY A 266 -7.83 17.31 -18.00
C GLY A 266 -6.47 17.97 -17.88
N ARG A 267 -6.44 19.22 -17.41
CA ARG A 267 -5.22 19.97 -17.13
C ARG A 267 -5.31 20.67 -15.77
N ILE A 268 -4.17 20.94 -15.15
CA ILE A 268 -4.03 21.75 -13.93
C ILE A 268 -2.86 22.73 -14.08
N GLY A 269 -2.78 23.69 -13.15
CA GLY A 269 -1.89 24.83 -13.30
C GLY A 269 -2.56 25.95 -14.10
N SER A 270 -1.79 26.98 -14.42
CA SER A 270 -2.23 28.23 -15.04
C SER A 270 -1.26 28.79 -16.08
N SER A 271 -0.03 28.28 -16.10
CA SER A 271 1.07 28.77 -16.95
C SER A 271 1.85 27.65 -17.65
N HIS A 272 1.84 26.42 -17.13
CA HIS A 272 2.34 25.23 -17.81
C HIS A 272 1.21 24.27 -18.26
N GLU A 273 0.04 24.35 -17.60
CA GLU A 273 -1.17 23.55 -17.91
C GLU A 273 -0.94 22.02 -17.98
N THR A 274 -0.17 21.46 -17.03
CA THR A 274 0.14 20.03 -16.88
C THR A 274 -1.03 19.10 -17.22
N LEU A 275 -0.79 18.11 -18.08
CA LEU A 275 -1.80 17.12 -18.47
C LEU A 275 -2.07 16.15 -17.30
N VAL A 276 -3.34 15.93 -16.95
CA VAL A 276 -3.76 15.07 -15.82
C VAL A 276 -4.59 13.89 -16.32
N ILE A 277 -4.24 12.67 -15.91
CA ILE A 277 -4.88 11.42 -16.37
C ILE A 277 -5.16 10.46 -15.20
N ASP A 278 -6.37 9.91 -15.12
CA ASP A 278 -6.69 8.72 -14.31
C ASP A 278 -6.17 7.48 -15.05
N ASN A 279 -5.21 6.75 -14.47
CA ASN A 279 -4.56 5.58 -15.09
C ASN A 279 -5.50 4.38 -15.30
N GLY A 280 -6.69 4.40 -14.72
CA GLY A 280 -7.55 3.23 -14.61
C GLY A 280 -7.31 2.40 -13.35
N SER A 281 -7.78 1.16 -13.39
CA SER A 281 -7.73 0.18 -12.31
C SER A 281 -8.15 -1.19 -12.85
N SER A 282 -7.70 -2.27 -12.23
CA SER A 282 -8.02 -3.66 -12.58
C SER A 282 -9.30 -4.21 -11.92
N THR A 283 -9.90 -3.51 -10.94
CA THR A 283 -10.80 -4.14 -9.96
C THR A 283 -12.27 -4.31 -10.36
N TYR A 284 -12.77 -3.61 -11.40
CA TYR A 284 -14.20 -3.59 -11.75
C TYR A 284 -14.48 -4.29 -13.08
N VAL A 285 -15.20 -5.41 -13.06
CA VAL A 285 -15.62 -6.15 -14.27
C VAL A 285 -17.15 -6.16 -14.51
N ASN A 286 -17.86 -5.15 -13.99
CA ASN A 286 -19.33 -5.08 -14.00
C ASN A 286 -19.89 -4.28 -15.21
N GLU A 287 -20.72 -4.93 -16.03
CA GLU A 287 -21.40 -4.36 -17.19
C GLU A 287 -22.42 -3.25 -16.87
N GLU A 288 -23.01 -3.21 -15.66
CA GLU A 288 -23.92 -2.14 -15.22
C GLU A 288 -23.25 -0.76 -15.21
N LYS A 289 -21.92 -0.73 -15.06
CA LYS A 289 -21.10 0.48 -14.88
C LYS A 289 -19.90 0.40 -15.81
N PRO A 290 -20.10 0.46 -17.15
CA PRO A 290 -19.01 0.29 -18.11
C PRO A 290 -17.96 1.42 -18.00
N PHE A 291 -18.35 2.60 -17.52
CA PHE A 291 -17.44 3.69 -17.17
C PHE A 291 -16.55 3.41 -15.94
N LYS A 292 -16.79 2.33 -15.19
CA LYS A 292 -15.89 1.78 -14.15
C LYS A 292 -15.11 0.56 -14.64
N MET A 293 -15.46 -0.03 -15.79
CA MET A 293 -14.83 -1.26 -16.33
C MET A 293 -13.31 -1.18 -16.34
N ALA A 294 -12.67 -2.27 -15.91
CA ALA A 294 -11.24 -2.37 -15.66
C ALA A 294 -10.42 -1.92 -16.87
N ARG A 295 -9.37 -1.12 -16.63
CA ARG A 295 -8.55 -0.56 -17.70
C ARG A 295 -7.12 -0.26 -17.25
N TYR A 296 -6.22 -0.21 -18.22
CA TYR A 296 -4.89 0.38 -18.11
C TYR A 296 -4.60 1.25 -19.33
N HIS A 297 -3.61 2.13 -19.22
CA HIS A 297 -3.13 2.97 -20.32
C HIS A 297 -1.73 2.55 -20.78
N THR A 298 -1.42 2.75 -22.06
CA THR A 298 -0.02 2.77 -22.54
C THR A 298 0.34 4.18 -23.00
N TYR A 299 1.53 4.64 -22.59
CA TYR A 299 2.05 5.96 -22.90
C TYR A 299 3.30 5.82 -23.76
N ARG A 300 3.40 6.61 -24.84
CA ARG A 300 4.62 6.74 -25.65
C ARG A 300 5.16 8.14 -25.52
N ILE A 301 6.33 8.26 -24.93
CA ILE A 301 7.08 9.52 -24.79
C ILE A 301 8.27 9.46 -25.74
N LYS A 302 8.59 10.56 -26.42
CA LYS A 302 9.81 10.73 -27.21
C LYS A 302 10.34 12.16 -27.06
N GLY A 303 11.61 12.31 -26.66
CA GLY A 303 12.16 13.61 -26.26
C GLY A 303 11.25 14.29 -25.23
N ARG A 304 10.87 15.55 -25.49
CA ARG A 304 9.88 16.30 -24.69
C ARG A 304 8.39 15.97 -24.95
N SER A 305 8.07 15.04 -25.83
CA SER A 305 6.69 14.87 -26.34
C SER A 305 6.03 13.57 -25.92
N LEU A 306 4.81 13.66 -25.37
CA LEU A 306 3.88 12.53 -25.26
C LEU A 306 3.25 12.25 -26.63
N ILE A 307 3.94 11.46 -27.45
CA ILE A 307 3.56 11.13 -28.84
C ILE A 307 2.44 10.07 -28.97
N GLY A 308 1.85 9.63 -27.85
CA GLY A 308 0.66 8.79 -27.89
C GLY A 308 0.20 8.29 -26.54
N ILE A 309 -1.11 8.16 -26.41
CA ILE A 309 -1.81 7.49 -25.30
C ILE A 309 -2.72 6.42 -25.93
N GLU A 310 -2.81 5.24 -25.34
CA GLU A 310 -3.84 4.25 -25.71
C GLU A 310 -4.52 3.71 -24.47
N GLN A 311 -5.86 3.74 -24.46
CA GLN A 311 -6.66 3.14 -23.42
C GLN A 311 -6.94 1.66 -23.76
N HIS A 312 -6.76 0.77 -22.79
CA HIS A 312 -7.06 -0.65 -22.92
C HIS A 312 -8.12 -1.02 -21.86
N VAL A 313 -9.33 -1.40 -22.29
CA VAL A 313 -10.47 -1.68 -21.40
C VAL A 313 -10.81 -3.16 -21.48
N TRP A 314 -11.07 -3.79 -20.33
CA TRP A 314 -11.54 -5.15 -20.24
C TRP A 314 -12.90 -5.31 -20.93
N ASN A 315 -13.02 -6.28 -21.83
CA ASN A 315 -14.31 -6.71 -22.37
C ASN A 315 -14.68 -8.07 -21.74
N PRO A 316 -15.75 -8.14 -20.93
CA PRO A 316 -16.16 -9.40 -20.28
C PRO A 316 -16.60 -10.47 -21.29
N ALA A 317 -17.09 -10.09 -22.47
CA ALA A 317 -17.53 -11.04 -23.50
C ALA A 317 -16.37 -11.70 -24.27
N THR A 318 -15.20 -11.06 -24.33
CA THR A 318 -13.99 -11.62 -24.97
C THR A 318 -12.92 -12.05 -23.96
N THR A 319 -13.08 -11.71 -22.68
CA THR A 319 -12.10 -11.91 -21.59
C THR A 319 -10.71 -11.35 -21.91
N LEU A 320 -10.67 -10.22 -22.61
CA LEU A 320 -9.46 -9.56 -23.08
C LEU A 320 -9.51 -8.05 -22.85
N PHE A 321 -8.34 -7.42 -22.74
CA PHE A 321 -8.19 -5.97 -22.75
C PHE A 321 -8.14 -5.44 -24.18
N GLU A 322 -9.21 -4.82 -24.63
CA GLU A 322 -9.35 -4.26 -25.97
C GLU A 322 -8.90 -2.81 -26.00
N ARG A 323 -8.17 -2.41 -27.06
CA ARG A 323 -7.88 -0.99 -27.28
C ARG A 323 -9.19 -0.23 -27.50
N ARG A 324 -9.39 0.84 -26.76
CA ARG A 324 -10.42 1.85 -26.98
C ARG A 324 -9.75 3.22 -27.18
N GLU A 325 -10.48 4.15 -27.79
CA GLU A 325 -10.03 5.55 -27.78
C GLU A 325 -10.06 6.11 -26.36
N LEU A 326 -9.30 7.18 -26.11
CA LEU A 326 -9.23 7.82 -24.79
C LEU A 326 -10.48 8.70 -24.60
N ASP A 327 -11.57 8.08 -24.14
CA ASP A 327 -12.91 8.66 -24.14
C ASP A 327 -12.97 9.97 -23.33
N LEU A 328 -13.34 11.06 -24.00
CA LEU A 328 -13.01 12.42 -23.54
C LEU A 328 -13.99 12.91 -22.47
N MET A 329 -13.46 13.07 -21.25
CA MET A 329 -14.10 13.69 -20.09
C MET A 329 -15.36 12.97 -19.57
N TYR A 330 -15.20 12.14 -18.53
CA TYR A 330 -16.28 11.96 -17.56
C TYR A 330 -16.50 13.28 -16.78
N ASP A 331 -17.38 14.13 -17.34
CA ASP A 331 -18.04 15.22 -16.63
C ASP A 331 -19.18 14.64 -15.77
N PRO A 332 -19.08 14.67 -14.43
CA PRO A 332 -20.10 14.12 -13.55
C PRO A 332 -21.50 14.74 -13.72
N LYS A 333 -21.60 15.92 -14.36
CA LYS A 333 -22.84 16.68 -14.54
C LYS A 333 -23.57 16.37 -15.86
N LYS A 334 -22.91 15.73 -16.83
CA LYS A 334 -23.53 15.36 -18.13
C LYS A 334 -24.30 14.05 -18.07
N TYR A 335 -23.71 13.00 -17.49
CA TYR A 335 -24.23 11.63 -17.60
C TYR A 335 -25.57 11.40 -16.89
N GLU A 336 -25.98 12.24 -15.93
CA GLU A 336 -27.28 12.11 -15.26
C GLU A 336 -28.47 12.63 -16.08
N LYS A 337 -28.24 13.38 -17.17
CA LYS A 337 -29.32 13.79 -18.08
C LYS A 337 -29.79 12.67 -19.01
N SER A 338 -29.01 11.61 -19.16
CA SER A 338 -29.30 10.45 -19.99
C SER A 338 -29.63 9.21 -19.14
N LYS A 339 -30.67 9.30 -18.29
CA LYS A 339 -31.39 8.09 -17.88
C LYS A 339 -32.22 7.61 -19.08
N PRO A 340 -32.01 6.40 -19.61
CA PRO A 340 -33.03 5.79 -20.45
C PRO A 340 -34.31 5.63 -19.61
N SER A 341 -35.47 5.93 -20.20
CA SER A 341 -36.75 5.60 -19.58
C SER A 341 -36.82 4.09 -19.31
N PRO A 342 -37.42 3.64 -18.18
CA PRO A 342 -37.65 2.21 -18.00
C PRO A 342 -38.50 1.70 -19.17
N PRO A 343 -38.21 0.50 -19.71
CA PRO A 343 -38.98 -0.04 -20.82
C PRO A 343 -40.45 -0.16 -20.41
N HIS A 344 -41.35 0.42 -21.21
CA HIS A 344 -42.78 0.31 -20.97
C HIS A 344 -43.18 -1.17 -20.97
N SER A 345 -43.69 -1.65 -19.84
CA SER A 345 -44.20 -3.01 -19.70
C SER A 345 -45.36 -3.22 -20.68
N PRO A 346 -45.31 -4.25 -21.55
CA PRO A 346 -46.37 -4.47 -22.53
C PRO A 346 -47.66 -4.90 -21.83
N SER A 347 -48.75 -4.19 -22.11
CA SER A 347 -50.07 -4.46 -21.55
C SER A 347 -50.67 -5.73 -22.17
N LEU A 348 -50.54 -6.87 -21.47
CA LEU A 348 -51.15 -8.13 -21.87
C LEU A 348 -52.52 -8.33 -21.21
N ASN A 349 -53.57 -8.21 -22.03
CA ASN A 349 -54.90 -8.70 -21.68
C ASN A 349 -54.89 -10.24 -21.65
N THR A 350 -55.32 -10.85 -20.55
CA THR A 350 -55.71 -12.27 -20.52
C THR A 350 -56.99 -12.45 -19.73
N SER A 351 -58.07 -12.82 -20.42
CA SER A 351 -59.34 -13.24 -19.82
C SER A 351 -59.25 -14.67 -19.28
N HIS A 352 -60.02 -14.98 -18.22
CA HIS A 352 -60.25 -16.35 -17.74
C HIS A 352 -60.86 -17.26 -18.83
N PRO A 353 -60.71 -18.59 -18.70
CA PRO A 353 -61.80 -19.36 -18.10
C PRO A 353 -61.35 -20.30 -16.95
N SER A 354 -62.25 -21.19 -16.52
CA SER A 354 -62.36 -21.77 -15.16
C SER A 354 -62.05 -23.28 -15.02
N SER A 355 -61.96 -23.74 -13.76
CA SER A 355 -62.00 -25.15 -13.26
C SER A 355 -60.75 -26.02 -13.51
N SER A 356 -60.43 -27.07 -12.72
CA SER A 356 -61.19 -27.77 -11.65
C SER A 356 -60.33 -28.29 -10.47
N GLN A 357 -60.99 -28.95 -9.51
CA GLN A 357 -60.50 -29.80 -8.40
C GLN A 357 -59.38 -30.82 -8.80
N GLN A 358 -58.61 -31.49 -7.92
CA GLN A 358 -58.60 -31.74 -6.45
C GLN A 358 -57.12 -32.08 -6.01
N GLU A 359 -56.65 -32.45 -4.80
CA GLU A 359 -57.16 -32.89 -3.46
C GLU A 359 -56.06 -32.55 -2.38
N GLN A 360 -55.99 -33.28 -1.24
CA GLN A 360 -54.88 -33.30 -0.26
C GLN A 360 -54.57 -34.75 0.19
N GLN A 361 -53.33 -35.07 0.58
CA GLN A 361 -53.04 -36.15 1.55
C GLN A 361 -51.65 -36.02 2.21
N SER A 362 -51.53 -36.54 3.43
CA SER A 362 -50.35 -36.52 4.32
C SER A 362 -50.15 -37.90 4.98
N LEU A 363 -49.27 -38.01 5.99
CA LEU A 363 -48.83 -39.20 6.78
C LEU A 363 -47.51 -39.84 6.29
N GLU A 364 -46.66 -40.43 7.13
CA GLU A 364 -46.30 -40.16 8.54
C GLU A 364 -44.95 -40.87 8.85
N LEU A 365 -44.24 -40.50 9.94
CA LEU A 365 -42.99 -41.16 10.37
C LEU A 365 -43.16 -41.84 11.73
N LEU A 366 -42.68 -43.08 11.87
CA LEU A 366 -42.78 -43.89 13.08
C LEU A 366 -41.40 -44.13 13.74
N PRO A 367 -41.35 -44.48 15.05
CA PRO A 367 -40.39 -43.84 15.96
C PRO A 367 -39.12 -44.65 16.28
N LEU A 368 -38.11 -43.94 16.79
CA LEU A 368 -36.93 -44.51 17.44
C LEU A 368 -37.25 -45.01 18.85
N THR A 369 -36.66 -46.14 19.24
CA THR A 369 -36.93 -46.84 20.51
C THR A 369 -36.13 -46.30 21.70
N SER A 370 -36.72 -46.35 22.89
CA SER A 370 -36.28 -45.65 24.11
C SER A 370 -35.12 -46.33 24.88
N SER A 371 -34.12 -46.89 24.18
CA SER A 371 -33.03 -47.67 24.79
C SER A 371 -31.79 -46.83 25.16
N SER A 372 -31.94 -45.53 25.36
CA SER A 372 -30.83 -44.60 25.65
C SER A 372 -31.23 -43.43 26.55
N PHE A 373 -31.98 -43.71 27.63
CA PHE A 373 -32.18 -42.74 28.71
C PHE A 373 -30.89 -42.58 29.52
N ASN A 374 -30.25 -41.40 29.43
CA ASN A 374 -29.36 -40.94 30.49
C ASN A 374 -30.20 -40.32 31.61
N TYR A 375 -29.75 -40.46 32.86
CA TYR A 375 -30.35 -39.73 33.97
C TYR A 375 -30.11 -38.21 33.81
N ILE A 376 -31.10 -37.42 34.24
CA ILE A 376 -31.07 -35.96 34.11
C ILE A 376 -29.99 -35.36 35.02
N ASP A 377 -29.33 -34.33 34.51
CA ASP A 377 -28.34 -33.52 35.21
C ASP A 377 -28.97 -32.83 36.43
N LEU A 378 -28.45 -33.14 37.63
CA LEU A 378 -28.97 -32.61 38.90
C LEU A 378 -28.60 -31.14 39.14
N ASP A 379 -27.63 -30.61 38.40
CA ASP A 379 -27.17 -29.22 38.56
C ASP A 379 -28.00 -28.22 37.72
N LYS A 380 -29.09 -28.69 37.07
CA LYS A 380 -30.10 -27.84 36.42
C LYS A 380 -31.51 -28.10 36.94
N ILE A 381 -31.87 -27.32 37.96
CA ILE A 381 -33.27 -27.02 38.26
C ILE A 381 -33.81 -26.15 37.12
N GLU A 382 -34.97 -26.50 36.57
CA GLU A 382 -35.61 -25.73 35.49
C GLU A 382 -35.95 -24.31 35.96
N ASP A 383 -35.75 -23.30 35.09
CA ASP A 383 -35.93 -21.88 35.45
C ASP A 383 -37.33 -21.57 36.01
N ASP A 384 -38.36 -22.30 35.55
CA ASP A 384 -39.76 -22.21 36.02
C ASP A 384 -39.96 -22.65 37.48
N LEU A 385 -38.97 -23.27 38.12
CA LEU A 385 -38.96 -23.68 39.52
C LEU A 385 -38.12 -22.73 40.42
N ILE A 386 -37.56 -21.67 39.86
CA ILE A 386 -36.70 -20.69 40.54
C ILE A 386 -37.48 -19.40 40.80
N CYS A 387 -37.40 -18.87 42.03
CA CYS A 387 -38.05 -17.63 42.39
C CYS A 387 -37.35 -16.42 41.74
N PRO A 388 -38.05 -15.60 40.92
CA PRO A 388 -37.43 -14.52 40.15
C PRO A 388 -36.98 -13.31 41.00
N ILE A 389 -37.24 -13.32 42.31
CA ILE A 389 -36.83 -12.26 43.24
C ILE A 389 -35.52 -12.62 43.97
N CYS A 390 -35.39 -13.84 44.48
CA CYS A 390 -34.21 -14.27 45.24
C CYS A 390 -33.26 -15.19 44.46
N GLN A 391 -33.65 -15.68 43.28
CA GLN A 391 -32.88 -16.58 42.41
C GLN A 391 -32.51 -17.94 43.05
N PHE A 392 -33.28 -18.36 44.07
CA PHE A 392 -33.25 -19.71 44.64
C PHE A 392 -34.53 -20.47 44.27
N PRO A 393 -34.51 -21.83 44.31
CA PRO A 393 -35.72 -22.64 44.17
C PRO A 393 -36.83 -22.21 45.14
N TYR A 394 -38.09 -22.35 44.72
CA TYR A 394 -39.22 -21.85 45.51
C TYR A 394 -39.29 -22.41 46.94
N TYR A 395 -39.20 -21.51 47.91
CA TYR A 395 -39.47 -21.76 49.33
C TYR A 395 -40.81 -21.12 49.68
N GLU A 396 -41.80 -21.96 50.03
CA GLU A 396 -43.21 -21.56 50.25
C GLU A 396 -43.78 -20.69 49.11
N PRO A 397 -44.00 -21.25 47.90
CA PRO A 397 -44.49 -20.47 46.76
C PRO A 397 -45.89 -19.87 46.97
N VAL A 398 -46.01 -18.57 46.69
CA VAL A 398 -47.24 -17.78 46.67
C VAL A 398 -47.47 -17.27 45.25
N VAL A 399 -48.68 -17.47 44.71
CA VAL A 399 -49.06 -17.06 43.35
C VAL A 399 -49.85 -15.74 43.40
N HIS A 400 -49.43 -14.74 42.63
CA HIS A 400 -50.11 -13.45 42.56
C HIS A 400 -51.40 -13.55 41.71
N ALA A 401 -52.55 -13.59 42.39
CA ALA A 401 -53.86 -13.97 41.83
C ALA A 401 -54.33 -13.19 40.59
N GLN A 402 -53.80 -12.01 40.30
CA GLN A 402 -54.18 -11.21 39.11
C GLN A 402 -53.36 -11.53 37.85
N CYS A 403 -52.18 -12.16 37.97
CA CYS A 403 -51.25 -12.34 36.85
C CYS A 403 -50.48 -13.67 36.83
N GLY A 404 -50.74 -14.58 37.79
CA GLY A 404 -50.17 -15.93 37.79
C GLY A 404 -48.69 -16.04 38.17
N ASN A 405 -47.97 -14.93 38.35
CA ASN A 405 -46.56 -14.95 38.75
C ASN A 405 -46.37 -15.53 40.17
N THR A 406 -45.38 -16.41 40.32
CA THR A 406 -45.08 -17.13 41.58
C THR A 406 -43.81 -16.59 42.24
N PHE A 407 -43.83 -16.46 43.58
CA PHE A 407 -42.75 -15.93 44.41
C PHE A 407 -42.63 -16.74 45.71
N CYS A 408 -41.46 -16.78 46.35
CA CYS A 408 -41.35 -17.27 47.74
C CYS A 408 -42.18 -16.38 48.69
N SER A 409 -42.75 -16.96 49.76
CA SER A 409 -43.56 -16.24 50.76
C SER A 409 -42.86 -14.98 51.28
N ALA A 410 -41.62 -15.13 51.75
CA ALA A 410 -40.76 -14.05 52.24
C ALA A 410 -40.31 -13.02 51.17
N CYS A 411 -40.60 -13.26 49.89
CA CYS A 411 -40.30 -12.34 48.78
C CYS A 411 -41.53 -11.58 48.26
N ALA A 412 -42.74 -11.89 48.75
CA ALA A 412 -44.00 -11.45 48.12
C ALA A 412 -44.68 -10.23 48.80
N ASP A 413 -44.27 -9.86 50.01
CA ASP A 413 -45.03 -8.99 50.93
C ASP A 413 -44.30 -7.65 51.20
N PRO A 414 -44.96 -6.52 51.59
CA PRO A 414 -46.40 -6.31 51.81
C PRO A 414 -47.02 -5.27 50.85
N LEU A 415 -46.41 -5.03 49.69
CA LEU A 415 -46.92 -4.08 48.69
C LEU A 415 -47.90 -4.76 47.73
N LYS A 416 -49.10 -4.19 47.57
CA LYS A 416 -50.18 -4.75 46.75
C LYS A 416 -49.90 -5.01 45.26
N PRO A 417 -49.00 -4.30 44.54
CA PRO A 417 -48.70 -4.62 43.14
C PRO A 417 -47.57 -5.66 43.01
N CYS A 418 -47.77 -6.64 42.13
CA CYS A 418 -46.80 -7.68 41.80
C CYS A 418 -45.38 -7.12 41.50
N PRO A 419 -44.31 -7.63 42.14
CA PRO A 419 -42.93 -7.15 41.93
C PRO A 419 -42.38 -7.24 40.49
N MET A 420 -43.00 -8.07 39.64
CA MET A 420 -42.66 -8.27 38.22
C MET A 420 -43.55 -7.47 37.26
N CYS A 421 -44.78 -7.14 37.65
CA CYS A 421 -45.72 -6.34 36.83
C CYS A 421 -45.66 -4.83 37.16
N ARG A 422 -44.71 -4.40 37.99
CA ARG A 422 -44.41 -2.99 38.17
C ARG A 422 -43.60 -2.47 36.99
N GLU A 423 -43.95 -1.27 36.55
CA GLU A 423 -43.23 -0.54 35.52
C GLU A 423 -41.84 -0.12 36.03
N VAL A 424 -40.82 -0.29 35.18
CA VAL A 424 -39.43 0.14 35.40
C VAL A 424 -38.86 0.68 34.09
N PHE A 425 -37.97 1.66 34.17
CA PHE A 425 -37.29 2.17 32.99
C PHE A 425 -36.10 1.28 32.61
N CYS A 426 -36.02 0.90 31.33
CA CYS A 426 -34.86 0.22 30.78
C CYS A 426 -33.60 1.09 30.99
N PRO A 427 -32.51 0.57 31.57
CA PRO A 427 -31.34 1.39 31.89
C PRO A 427 -30.66 1.95 30.64
N MET A 428 -30.88 1.35 29.48
CA MET A 428 -30.24 1.66 28.21
C MET A 428 -31.04 2.71 27.42
N CYS A 429 -32.23 2.35 26.92
CA CYS A 429 -33.06 3.23 26.09
C CYS A 429 -34.00 4.16 26.87
N LYS A 430 -34.09 4.01 28.20
CA LYS A 430 -35.01 4.75 29.10
C LYS A 430 -36.52 4.58 28.81
N ASN A 431 -36.91 3.66 27.92
CA ASN A 431 -38.31 3.28 27.75
C ASN A 431 -38.84 2.57 29.01
N ALA A 432 -40.11 2.77 29.32
CA ALA A 432 -40.80 2.08 30.41
C ALA A 432 -41.25 0.67 29.97
N VAL A 433 -41.04 -0.32 30.82
CA VAL A 433 -41.37 -1.75 30.60
C VAL A 433 -41.75 -2.43 31.91
N ASN A 434 -42.49 -3.54 31.87
CA ASN A 434 -42.71 -4.33 33.09
C ASN A 434 -41.40 -4.96 33.58
N ARG A 435 -41.19 -5.04 34.90
CA ARG A 435 -39.95 -5.58 35.48
C ARG A 435 -39.64 -7.01 35.05
N GLY A 436 -40.64 -7.85 34.82
CA GLY A 436 -40.45 -9.21 34.28
C GLY A 436 -40.05 -9.23 32.80
N GLU A 437 -40.58 -8.29 32.01
CA GLU A 437 -40.27 -8.14 30.58
C GLU A 437 -38.93 -7.43 30.34
N LEU A 438 -38.32 -6.82 31.36
CA LEU A 438 -37.11 -6.00 31.21
C LEU A 438 -35.94 -6.74 30.56
N LYS A 439 -35.70 -8.02 30.87
CA LYS A 439 -34.63 -8.81 30.24
C LYS A 439 -34.92 -9.04 28.75
N ASP A 440 -36.12 -9.52 28.45
CA ASP A 440 -36.58 -9.76 27.08
C ASP A 440 -36.59 -8.46 26.25
N HIS A 441 -36.97 -7.35 26.86
CA HIS A 441 -36.83 -6.02 26.29
C HIS A 441 -35.36 -5.68 26.01
N GLN A 442 -34.47 -5.82 27.00
CA GLN A 442 -33.06 -5.51 26.82
C GLN A 442 -32.42 -6.32 25.69
N GLU A 443 -32.75 -7.61 25.54
CA GLU A 443 -32.13 -8.53 24.58
C GLU A 443 -32.77 -8.50 23.18
N LYS A 444 -34.10 -8.35 23.07
CA LYS A 444 -34.85 -8.48 21.79
C LYS A 444 -35.45 -7.20 21.25
N TYR A 445 -35.73 -6.21 22.10
CA TYR A 445 -36.57 -5.03 21.76
C TYR A 445 -35.94 -3.68 22.11
N CYS A 446 -34.74 -3.64 22.69
CA CYS A 446 -34.05 -2.43 23.06
C CYS A 446 -33.20 -1.93 21.87
N PRO A 447 -33.51 -0.78 21.26
CA PRO A 447 -32.81 -0.29 20.06
C PRO A 447 -31.35 0.15 20.32
N LEU A 448 -30.84 -0.05 21.54
CA LEU A 448 -29.46 0.24 21.95
C LEU A 448 -28.73 -1.02 22.45
N HIS A 449 -29.28 -2.24 22.27
CA HIS A 449 -28.65 -3.47 22.74
C HIS A 449 -27.27 -3.71 22.10
N GLU A 450 -27.22 -3.67 20.77
CA GLU A 450 -26.00 -3.86 19.98
C GLU A 450 -24.91 -2.83 20.34
N ALA A 451 -25.30 -1.55 20.50
CA ALA A 451 -24.39 -0.47 20.84
C ALA A 451 -23.66 -0.70 22.19
N TYR A 452 -24.33 -1.32 23.16
CA TYR A 452 -23.78 -1.60 24.48
C TYR A 452 -22.87 -2.84 24.49
N GLN A 453 -23.21 -3.87 23.69
CA GLN A 453 -22.31 -5.02 23.49
C GLN A 453 -20.98 -4.59 22.85
N VAL A 454 -21.03 -3.66 21.88
CA VAL A 454 -19.84 -3.11 21.22
C VAL A 454 -18.92 -2.37 22.21
N GLU A 455 -19.48 -1.65 23.18
CA GLU A 455 -18.67 -0.94 24.19
C GLU A 455 -17.98 -1.91 25.18
N GLU A 456 -18.64 -3.01 25.58
CA GLU A 456 -17.99 -4.04 26.39
C GLU A 456 -16.89 -4.79 25.61
N GLN A 457 -17.15 -5.16 24.35
CA GLN A 457 -16.15 -5.79 23.48
C GLN A 457 -14.95 -4.87 23.26
N LYS A 458 -15.18 -3.56 23.04
CA LYS A 458 -14.13 -2.56 22.92
C LYS A 458 -13.25 -2.52 24.17
N ASN A 459 -13.84 -2.42 25.36
CA ASN A 459 -13.06 -2.35 26.62
C ASN A 459 -12.20 -3.61 26.83
N ARG A 460 -12.70 -4.80 26.46
CA ARG A 460 -11.92 -6.06 26.49
C ARG A 460 -10.77 -6.05 25.46
N LEU A 461 -10.96 -5.47 24.28
CA LEU A 461 -9.92 -5.33 23.25
C LEU A 461 -8.86 -4.29 23.64
N ASP A 462 -9.28 -3.14 24.18
CA ASP A 462 -8.40 -2.08 24.69
C ASP A 462 -7.46 -2.65 25.79
N GLN A 463 -8.00 -3.41 26.76
CA GLN A 463 -7.17 -4.09 27.79
C GLN A 463 -6.19 -5.11 27.19
N GLN A 464 -6.61 -5.92 26.21
CA GLN A 464 -5.71 -6.85 25.52
C GLN A 464 -4.63 -6.14 24.70
N PHE A 465 -4.92 -4.94 24.19
CA PHE A 465 -3.96 -4.10 23.47
C PHE A 465 -2.90 -3.54 24.42
N GLU A 466 -3.31 -2.98 25.58
CA GLU A 466 -2.38 -2.50 26.62
C GLU A 466 -1.44 -3.61 27.09
N GLU A 467 -1.97 -4.79 27.41
CA GLU A 467 -1.14 -5.94 27.81
C GLU A 467 -0.12 -6.36 26.74
N LYS A 468 -0.53 -6.36 25.46
CA LYS A 468 0.36 -6.70 24.34
C LYS A 468 1.41 -5.61 24.11
N SER A 469 1.03 -4.33 24.24
CA SER A 469 1.94 -3.19 24.11
C SER A 469 3.02 -3.22 25.20
N ALA A 470 2.65 -3.45 26.46
CA ALA A 470 3.60 -3.55 27.57
C ALA A 470 4.61 -4.71 27.37
N LYS A 471 4.13 -5.89 26.92
CA LYS A 471 4.98 -7.05 26.59
C LYS A 471 5.90 -6.77 25.38
N LEU A 472 5.43 -5.99 24.40
CA LEU A 472 6.22 -5.59 23.23
C LEU A 472 7.31 -4.57 23.61
N GLU A 473 6.99 -3.58 24.44
CA GLU A 473 7.97 -2.63 24.99
C GLU A 473 9.08 -3.32 25.79
N GLU A 474 8.74 -4.30 26.63
CA GLU A 474 9.74 -5.06 27.39
C GLU A 474 10.68 -5.83 26.45
N ARG A 475 10.13 -6.43 25.38
CA ARG A 475 10.93 -7.10 24.35
C ARG A 475 11.80 -6.13 23.55
N LEU A 476 11.29 -4.95 23.21
CA LEU A 476 12.05 -3.90 22.52
C LEU A 476 13.23 -3.41 23.38
N LYS A 477 13.01 -3.21 24.68
CA LYS A 477 14.05 -2.82 25.64
C LYS A 477 15.17 -3.87 25.73
N LYS A 478 14.84 -5.17 25.70
CA LYS A 478 15.82 -6.27 25.65
C LYS A 478 16.61 -6.29 24.34
N LEU A 479 15.92 -6.22 23.20
CA LEU A 479 16.56 -6.18 21.87
C LEU A 479 17.50 -4.98 21.69
N ASN A 480 17.15 -3.80 22.24
CA ASN A 480 18.03 -2.63 22.20
C ASN A 480 19.32 -2.83 23.03
N ILE A 481 19.26 -3.53 24.17
CA ILE A 481 20.44 -3.88 24.97
C ILE A 481 21.31 -4.90 24.22
N GLU A 482 20.71 -5.93 23.63
CA GLU A 482 21.41 -6.93 22.83
C GLU A 482 22.10 -6.31 21.60
N ASN A 483 21.39 -5.46 20.85
CA ASN A 483 21.95 -4.74 19.71
C ASN A 483 23.10 -3.79 20.11
N SER A 484 22.99 -3.08 21.23
CA SER A 484 24.07 -2.24 21.75
C SER A 484 25.33 -3.06 22.05
N LEU A 485 25.18 -4.26 22.62
CA LEU A 485 26.29 -5.16 22.91
C LEU A 485 26.93 -5.72 21.63
N TYR A 486 26.12 -6.08 20.63
CA TYR A 486 26.62 -6.53 19.32
C TYR A 486 27.38 -5.43 18.57
N LEU A 487 26.92 -4.18 18.64
CA LEU A 487 27.62 -3.03 18.03
C LEU A 487 28.98 -2.79 18.70
N GLU A 488 29.05 -2.81 20.03
CA GLU A 488 30.32 -2.67 20.75
C GLU A 488 31.32 -3.79 20.40
N GLN A 489 30.84 -5.03 20.30
CA GLN A 489 31.68 -6.16 19.87
C GLN A 489 32.17 -6.00 18.41
N ALA A 490 31.31 -5.55 17.50
CA ALA A 490 31.66 -5.31 16.11
C ALA A 490 32.69 -4.17 15.95
N GLU A 491 32.51 -3.06 16.67
CA GLU A 491 33.49 -1.96 16.71
C GLU A 491 34.86 -2.43 17.23
N ASN A 492 34.89 -3.19 18.32
CA ASN A 492 36.14 -3.69 18.90
C ASN A 492 36.85 -4.68 17.95
N ALA A 493 36.11 -5.54 17.27
CA ALA A 493 36.65 -6.41 16.23
C ALA A 493 37.18 -5.64 15.00
N LEU A 494 36.53 -4.54 14.61
CA LEU A 494 37.00 -3.66 13.53
C LEU A 494 38.31 -2.95 13.92
N LYS A 495 38.34 -2.33 15.10
CA LYS A 495 39.53 -1.66 15.67
C LYS A 495 40.72 -2.60 15.83
N GLN A 496 40.49 -3.90 16.07
CA GLN A 496 41.55 -4.92 16.04
C GLN A 496 42.05 -5.18 14.60
N LYS A 497 41.14 -5.46 13.66
CA LYS A 497 41.50 -5.71 12.25
C LYS A 497 42.21 -4.53 11.58
N GLU A 498 41.94 -3.30 12.01
CA GLU A 498 42.67 -2.12 11.56
C GLU A 498 44.11 -2.09 12.08
N LYS A 499 44.33 -2.37 13.37
CA LYS A 499 45.69 -2.49 13.95
C LYS A 499 46.51 -3.60 13.29
N GLU A 500 45.88 -4.72 12.94
CA GLU A 500 46.51 -5.81 12.19
C GLU A 500 46.88 -5.39 10.76
N ARG A 501 45.97 -4.71 10.05
CA ARG A 501 46.20 -4.20 8.69
C ARG A 501 47.28 -3.13 8.62
N MET A 502 47.36 -2.25 9.63
CA MET A 502 48.42 -1.24 9.74
C MET A 502 49.80 -1.88 9.93
N LYS A 503 49.94 -2.90 10.77
CA LYS A 503 51.19 -3.66 10.90
C LYS A 503 51.63 -4.30 9.58
N GLN A 504 50.69 -4.95 8.87
CA GLN A 504 50.96 -5.53 7.55
C GLN A 504 51.38 -4.48 6.52
N PHE A 505 50.84 -3.25 6.60
CA PHE A 505 51.26 -2.14 5.74
C PHE A 505 52.70 -1.70 6.06
N GLU A 506 53.03 -1.47 7.33
CA GLU A 506 54.40 -1.12 7.74
C GLU A 506 55.44 -2.19 7.36
N GLU A 507 55.11 -3.48 7.53
CA GLU A 507 55.98 -4.59 7.13
C GLU A 507 56.22 -4.60 5.63
N ARG A 508 55.18 -4.36 4.84
CA ARG A 508 55.26 -4.31 3.37
C ARG A 508 56.01 -3.07 2.87
N GLU A 509 55.91 -1.94 3.56
CA GLU A 509 56.69 -0.74 3.27
C GLU A 509 58.19 -0.97 3.54
N LYS A 510 58.53 -1.59 4.67
CA LYS A 510 59.90 -2.00 5.03
C LYS A 510 60.48 -2.99 3.99
N GLN A 511 59.66 -3.92 3.48
CA GLN A 511 60.06 -4.80 2.37
C GLN A 511 60.31 -4.02 1.07
N PHE A 512 59.40 -3.11 0.69
CA PHE A 512 59.53 -2.32 -0.54
C PHE A 512 60.76 -1.40 -0.53
N GLU A 513 61.10 -0.82 0.62
CA GLU A 513 62.38 -0.11 0.81
C GLU A 513 63.59 -1.01 0.53
N LEU A 514 63.59 -2.25 1.04
CA LEU A 514 64.69 -3.19 0.87
C LEU A 514 64.84 -3.62 -0.60
N GLU A 515 63.72 -3.89 -1.29
CA GLU A 515 63.69 -4.17 -2.72
C GLU A 515 64.21 -2.99 -3.54
N ARG A 516 63.77 -1.75 -3.24
CA ARG A 516 64.27 -0.51 -3.87
C ARG A 516 65.78 -0.30 -3.66
N LYS A 517 66.29 -0.55 -2.45
CA LYS A 517 67.73 -0.51 -2.13
C LYS A 517 68.52 -1.54 -2.93
N ASN A 518 68.00 -2.77 -3.05
CA ASN A 518 68.60 -3.84 -3.85
C ASN A 518 68.57 -3.56 -5.37
N PHE A 519 67.47 -3.00 -5.90
CA PHE A 519 67.34 -2.60 -7.30
C PHE A 519 68.35 -1.53 -7.68
N ASN A 520 68.49 -0.49 -6.84
CA ASN A 520 69.49 0.57 -7.04
C ASN A 520 70.93 0.01 -7.02
N LYS A 521 71.23 -0.92 -6.10
CA LYS A 521 72.54 -1.59 -6.05
C LYS A 521 72.82 -2.40 -7.33
N LYS A 522 71.83 -3.13 -7.88
CA LYS A 522 71.96 -3.83 -9.17
C LYS A 522 72.20 -2.85 -10.32
N ASN A 523 71.45 -1.76 -10.41
CA ASN A 523 71.62 -0.76 -11.48
C ASN A 523 72.97 -0.05 -11.44
N TYR A 524 73.51 0.21 -10.25
CA TYR A 524 74.86 0.76 -10.08
C TYR A 524 75.94 -0.20 -10.63
N LEU A 525 75.84 -1.49 -10.30
CA LEU A 525 76.75 -2.52 -10.82
C LEU A 525 76.65 -2.66 -12.35
N VAL A 526 75.44 -2.63 -12.92
CA VAL A 526 75.24 -2.68 -14.38
C VAL A 526 75.81 -1.45 -15.09
N LYS A 527 75.69 -0.25 -14.51
CA LYS A 527 76.34 0.96 -15.05
C LYS A 527 77.86 0.84 -15.05
N ASN A 528 78.47 0.43 -13.93
CA ASN A 528 79.92 0.30 -13.84
C ASN A 528 80.47 -0.81 -14.77
N TRP A 529 79.73 -1.92 -14.93
CA TRP A 529 80.12 -2.98 -15.87
C TRP A 529 80.13 -2.49 -17.33
N LYS A 530 79.14 -1.68 -17.74
CA LYS A 530 79.13 -1.04 -19.08
C LYS A 530 80.29 -0.07 -19.30
N ILE A 531 80.76 0.61 -18.24
CA ILE A 531 81.91 1.53 -18.32
C ILE A 531 83.22 0.74 -18.49
N GLN A 532 83.36 -0.43 -17.86
CA GLN A 532 84.57 -1.27 -17.98
C GLN A 532 84.63 -2.12 -19.25
N THR A 533 83.54 -2.27 -20.01
CA THR A 533 83.44 -3.20 -21.15
C THR A 533 83.44 -2.54 -22.53
N ASN A 534 83.56 -1.21 -22.63
CA ASN A 534 83.74 -0.53 -23.92
C ASN A 534 84.89 0.50 -23.91
N PRO A 535 86.13 0.09 -24.26
CA PRO A 535 87.28 0.99 -24.37
C PRO A 535 87.43 1.68 -25.74
N PHE A 536 86.50 1.49 -26.69
CA PHE A 536 86.66 1.92 -28.09
C PHE A 536 85.39 2.56 -28.68
N ILE A 537 85.14 3.82 -28.30
CA ILE A 537 84.56 4.88 -29.15
C ILE A 537 85.35 6.16 -28.88
#